data_AF-A0AA40LG44-F1
#
_entry.id   AF-A0AA40LG44-F1
#
_cell.length_a   1.000
_cell.length_b   1.000
_cell.length_c   1.000
_cell.angle_alpha   90.00
_cell.angle_beta   90.00
_cell.angle_gamma   90.00
#
_symmetry.space_group_name_H-M   'P 1'
#
loop_
_entity.id
_entity.type
_entity.pdbx_description
1 polymer ?
#
loop_
_entity_poly.entity_id
_entity_poly.type
_entity_poly.pdbx_seq_one_letter_code
_entity_poly.pdbx_strand_id
1 'polypeptide(L)'
;MSGDTCLCPASGAKPKLSGFKGGSLGNKYVQLNVGGSLYYTTVRALTRHDTMLKAMFSGRMEVLTDKEGWILIDRCGKHFGTILNYLRDDTIILPQNRQEIKELMAEAKYYLIQGLVNMCQSALQDKKDSYQPVCNIPIITSLKEEERLIESSTKPVVKLLYNRSNNKYSYTSNSDDHLLKNIELFDKLSLRFNGRVLFIKDVIGDEICCWSFYGQGRKLAEVCCTSIVYATEKKQTKVEFPEARIYEETLNVLLYETPRVPDNSLLEATSRSHSQASPSEDEETFELRDRVRRIHVKRYSTYDDRQLGHQSAHRD
;
A
#
# COMPACT_ATOMS: atom_id res chain seq x y z
N MET A 1 -9.37 49.09 -48.24
CA MET A 1 -7.92 49.17 -47.97
C MET A 1 -7.75 49.35 -46.47
N SER A 2 -7.49 48.27 -45.75
CA SER A 2 -7.09 48.32 -44.34
C SER A 2 -6.06 47.22 -44.18
N GLY A 3 -4.82 47.64 -43.97
CA GLY A 3 -3.63 46.82 -44.10
C GLY A 3 -3.40 45.91 -42.89
N ASP A 4 -2.94 44.70 -43.21
CA ASP A 4 -2.24 43.82 -42.29
C ASP A 4 -0.97 44.52 -41.78
N THR A 5 -0.72 44.45 -40.47
CA THR A 5 0.62 44.67 -39.92
C THR A 5 0.90 43.54 -38.94
N CYS A 6 1.58 42.53 -39.47
CA CYS A 6 2.21 41.46 -38.71
C CYS A 6 3.40 42.05 -37.95
N LEU A 7 3.31 42.15 -36.62
CA LEU A 7 4.42 42.50 -35.75
C LEU A 7 5.23 41.22 -35.46
N CYS A 8 6.38 41.07 -36.11
CA CYS A 8 7.40 40.10 -35.70
C CYS A 8 8.05 40.57 -34.38
N PRO A 9 8.23 39.71 -33.36
CA PRO A 9 9.08 40.05 -32.23
C PRO A 9 10.55 40.04 -32.65
N ALA A 10 11.27 41.05 -32.16
CA ALA A 10 12.67 41.30 -32.43
C ALA A 10 13.61 40.16 -31.99
N SER A 11 14.55 39.86 -32.88
CA SER A 11 15.85 39.23 -32.71
C SER A 11 16.27 38.86 -31.27
N GLY A 12 16.08 37.59 -30.90
CA GLY A 12 16.74 36.99 -29.74
C GLY A 12 18.25 36.93 -29.94
N ALA A 13 19.00 37.58 -29.05
CA ALA A 13 20.46 37.54 -29.07
C ALA A 13 20.97 36.10 -28.85
N LYS A 14 21.83 35.62 -29.76
CA LYS A 14 22.39 34.26 -29.71
C LYS A 14 23.32 34.08 -28.49
N PRO A 15 23.28 32.93 -27.82
CA PRO A 15 24.22 32.60 -26.74
C PRO A 15 25.66 32.62 -27.27
N LYS A 16 26.59 33.06 -26.42
CA LYS A 16 28.01 33.20 -26.80
C LYS A 16 28.75 31.90 -26.49
N LEU A 17 29.49 31.40 -27.48
CA LEU A 17 30.44 30.30 -27.31
C LEU A 17 31.70 30.89 -26.66
N SER A 18 32.08 30.39 -25.48
CA SER A 18 33.29 30.86 -24.80
C SER A 18 34.04 29.71 -24.13
N GLY A 19 35.37 29.76 -24.20
CA GLY A 19 36.24 28.84 -23.47
C GLY A 19 36.37 29.25 -22.01
N PHE A 20 36.09 28.32 -21.08
CA PHE A 20 36.27 28.57 -19.66
C PHE A 20 37.77 28.66 -19.32
N LYS A 21 38.27 29.86 -18.97
CA LYS A 21 39.68 30.09 -18.62
C LYS A 21 39.99 29.50 -17.24
N GLY A 22 40.53 28.29 -17.21
CA GLY A 22 40.96 27.58 -16.02
C GLY A 22 42.23 28.17 -15.40
N GLY A 23 42.09 28.97 -14.35
CA GLY A 23 43.19 29.38 -13.47
C GLY A 23 42.81 29.21 -12.00
N SER A 24 43.34 28.17 -11.34
CA SER A 24 43.20 27.82 -9.90
C SER A 24 41.85 28.20 -9.25
N LEU A 25 40.81 27.37 -9.45
CA LEU A 25 39.40 27.68 -9.14
C LEU A 25 38.71 26.70 -8.17
N GLY A 26 39.45 25.89 -7.41
CA GLY A 26 38.88 24.77 -6.64
C GLY A 26 37.62 25.09 -5.82
N ASN A 27 37.47 26.30 -5.28
CA ASN A 27 36.30 26.69 -4.47
C ASN A 27 35.35 27.71 -5.12
N LYS A 28 35.47 28.01 -6.42
CA LYS A 28 34.52 28.95 -7.06
C LYS A 28 33.18 28.29 -7.35
N TYR A 29 32.11 29.01 -7.04
CA TYR A 29 30.76 28.63 -7.42
C TYR A 29 30.51 28.88 -8.90
N VAL A 30 29.71 28.01 -9.49
CA VAL A 30 29.25 28.07 -10.87
C VAL A 30 27.75 27.85 -10.91
N GLN A 31 27.13 28.47 -11.91
CA GLN A 31 25.69 28.46 -12.14
C GLN A 31 25.42 27.66 -13.41
N LEU A 32 24.55 26.65 -13.33
CA LEU A 32 24.18 25.79 -14.45
C LEU A 32 22.68 25.83 -14.68
N ASN A 33 22.30 25.94 -15.94
CA ASN A 33 20.91 25.80 -16.38
C ASN A 33 20.81 24.53 -17.23
N VAL A 34 20.17 23.50 -16.66
CA VAL A 34 20.02 22.17 -17.26
C VAL A 34 18.57 22.01 -17.72
N GLY A 35 18.32 22.34 -18.99
CA GLY A 35 16.98 22.27 -19.60
C GLY A 35 15.91 23.06 -18.83
N GLY A 36 16.26 24.22 -18.27
CA GLY A 36 15.39 25.07 -17.46
C GLY A 36 15.48 24.85 -15.95
N SER A 37 16.19 23.81 -15.49
CA SER A 37 16.45 23.61 -14.06
C SER A 37 17.75 24.28 -13.63
N LEU A 38 17.66 25.17 -12.65
CA LEU A 38 18.78 26.00 -12.20
C LEU A 38 19.53 25.34 -11.04
N TYR A 39 20.85 25.27 -11.16
CA TYR A 39 21.73 24.66 -10.16
C TYR A 39 22.91 25.54 -9.82
N TYR A 40 23.25 25.54 -8.53
CA TYR A 40 24.47 26.14 -7.99
C TYR A 40 25.36 25.05 -7.43
N THR A 41 26.62 25.04 -7.84
CA THR A 41 27.60 24.08 -7.32
C THR A 41 29.01 24.67 -7.41
N THR A 42 30.02 23.93 -6.95
CA THR A 42 31.42 24.34 -7.04
C THR A 42 32.12 23.66 -8.20
N VAL A 43 33.13 24.32 -8.78
CA VAL A 43 33.98 23.71 -9.82
C VAL A 43 34.58 22.40 -9.31
N ARG A 44 35.02 22.35 -8.04
CA ARG A 44 35.56 21.13 -7.42
C ARG A 44 34.62 19.95 -7.48
N ALA A 45 33.31 20.12 -7.24
CA ALA A 45 32.36 19.03 -7.34
C ALA A 45 32.30 18.49 -8.79
N LEU A 46 32.26 19.38 -9.78
CA LEU A 46 32.17 19.01 -11.20
C LEU A 46 33.46 18.39 -11.75
N THR A 47 34.62 18.74 -11.19
CA THR A 47 35.93 18.24 -11.64
C THR A 47 36.49 17.11 -10.80
N ARG A 48 35.78 16.64 -9.76
CA ARG A 48 36.26 15.57 -8.85
C ARG A 48 36.45 14.25 -9.59
N HIS A 49 35.54 13.93 -10.51
CA HIS A 49 35.54 12.67 -11.27
C HIS A 49 35.90 12.92 -12.72
N ASP A 50 36.48 11.91 -13.37
CA ASP A 50 36.77 11.96 -14.80
C ASP A 50 35.50 11.76 -15.63
N THR A 51 34.80 12.87 -15.89
CA THR A 51 33.46 12.92 -16.48
C THR A 51 33.41 13.98 -17.58
N MET A 52 32.33 13.98 -18.37
CA MET A 52 32.07 15.04 -19.36
C MET A 52 32.04 16.42 -18.69
N LEU A 53 31.48 16.53 -17.48
CA LEU A 53 31.43 17.77 -16.72
C LEU A 53 32.84 18.27 -16.38
N LYS A 54 33.77 17.40 -16.00
CA LYS A 54 35.16 17.80 -15.81
C LYS A 54 35.78 18.37 -17.10
N ALA A 55 35.45 17.84 -18.27
CA ALA A 55 35.93 18.38 -19.54
C ALA A 55 35.36 19.79 -19.81
N MET A 56 34.06 20.02 -19.54
CA MET A 56 33.42 21.35 -19.64
C MET A 56 34.12 22.38 -18.76
N PHE A 57 34.40 22.02 -17.51
CA PHE A 57 34.90 22.96 -16.49
C PHE A 57 36.44 22.99 -16.37
N SER A 58 37.16 22.19 -17.16
CA SER A 58 38.62 22.25 -17.29
C SER A 58 39.09 23.12 -18.47
N GLY A 59 38.16 23.71 -19.23
CA GLY A 59 38.47 24.51 -20.41
C GLY A 59 38.86 23.69 -21.63
N ARG A 60 38.68 22.37 -21.59
CA ARG A 60 38.96 21.44 -22.70
C ARG A 60 37.80 21.30 -23.67
N MET A 61 36.63 21.79 -23.30
CA MET A 61 35.42 21.75 -24.10
C MET A 61 34.75 23.12 -24.10
N GLU A 62 34.19 23.51 -25.24
CA GLU A 62 33.43 24.73 -25.35
C GLU A 62 32.10 24.61 -24.61
N VAL A 63 31.73 25.68 -23.91
CA VAL A 63 30.47 25.75 -23.17
C VAL A 63 29.64 26.93 -23.67
N LEU A 64 28.34 26.73 -23.73
CA LEU A 64 27.38 27.79 -24.02
C LEU A 64 27.07 28.52 -22.72
N THR A 65 27.27 29.83 -22.74
CA THR A 65 26.93 30.70 -21.60
C THR A 65 25.93 31.76 -22.06
N ASP A 66 24.92 32.01 -21.24
CA ASP A 66 23.97 33.09 -21.49
C ASP A 66 24.55 34.47 -21.10
N LYS A 67 23.71 35.51 -21.13
CA LYS A 67 24.10 36.88 -20.80
C LYS A 67 24.30 37.10 -19.30
N GLU A 68 23.68 36.26 -18.47
CA GLU A 68 23.69 36.36 -17.01
C GLU A 68 24.81 35.52 -16.38
N GLY A 69 25.46 34.66 -17.17
CA GLY A 69 26.57 33.81 -16.76
C GLY A 69 26.19 32.35 -16.49
N TRP A 70 24.97 31.93 -16.84
CA TRP A 70 24.54 30.54 -16.72
C TRP A 70 25.15 29.69 -17.81
N ILE A 71 25.75 28.58 -17.40
CA ILE A 71 26.23 27.55 -18.32
C ILE A 71 25.04 26.69 -18.72
N LEU A 72 24.75 26.66 -20.02
CA LEU A 72 23.58 26.01 -20.58
C LEU A 72 23.90 24.56 -20.94
N ILE A 73 23.09 23.64 -20.45
CA ILE A 73 23.13 22.22 -20.78
C ILE A 73 21.76 21.82 -21.34
N ASP A 74 21.74 21.35 -22.59
CA ASP A 74 20.54 20.90 -23.28
C ASP A 74 20.16 19.46 -22.88
N ARG A 75 19.81 19.29 -21.59
CA ARG A 75 19.38 18.02 -20.97
C ARG A 75 18.27 18.25 -19.98
N CYS A 76 17.54 17.19 -19.63
CA CYS A 76 16.50 17.26 -18.60
C CYS A 76 17.12 17.42 -17.21
N GLY A 77 16.75 18.49 -16.51
CA GLY A 77 17.25 18.77 -15.16
C GLY A 77 16.72 17.84 -14.07
N LYS A 78 15.64 17.08 -14.29
CA LYS A 78 14.94 16.25 -13.28
C LYS A 78 15.89 15.46 -12.36
N HIS A 79 16.90 14.82 -12.92
CA HIS A 79 17.84 13.95 -12.20
C HIS A 79 19.20 14.58 -11.92
N PHE A 80 19.42 15.83 -12.34
CA PHE A 80 20.73 16.48 -12.25
C PHE A 80 21.14 16.77 -10.80
N GLY A 81 20.18 17.00 -9.90
CA GLY A 81 20.47 17.08 -8.46
C GLY A 81 21.12 15.80 -7.91
N THR A 82 20.60 14.63 -8.32
CA THR A 82 21.16 13.32 -7.96
C THR A 82 22.55 13.11 -8.54
N ILE A 83 22.78 13.57 -9.78
CA ILE A 83 24.11 13.58 -10.42
C ILE A 83 25.10 14.40 -9.59
N LEU A 84 24.71 15.60 -9.15
CA LEU A 84 25.56 16.45 -8.32
C LEU A 84 25.88 15.81 -6.96
N ASN A 85 24.91 15.16 -6.33
CA ASN A 85 25.13 14.45 -5.06
C ASN A 85 26.13 13.31 -5.24
N TYR A 86 26.02 12.53 -6.33
CA TYR A 86 26.99 11.49 -6.64
C TYR A 86 28.41 12.06 -6.81
N LEU A 87 28.56 13.16 -7.54
CA LEU A 87 29.85 13.83 -7.72
C LEU A 87 30.42 14.45 -6.43
N ARG A 88 29.61 14.59 -5.37
CA ARG A 88 30.05 15.11 -4.06
C ARG A 88 30.39 14.00 -3.08
N ASP A 89 29.65 12.90 -3.09
CA ASP A 89 29.69 11.92 -2.02
C ASP A 89 30.11 10.52 -2.49
N ASP A 90 30.41 10.34 -3.78
CA ASP A 90 30.74 9.05 -4.44
C ASP A 90 29.64 7.97 -4.31
N THR A 91 28.52 8.31 -3.65
CA THR A 91 27.43 7.41 -3.32
C THR A 91 26.11 8.18 -3.36
N ILE A 92 25.02 7.49 -3.70
CA ILE A 92 23.67 8.05 -3.66
C ILE A 92 22.66 6.98 -3.26
N ILE A 93 21.52 7.42 -2.73
CA ILE A 93 20.35 6.58 -2.60
C ILE A 93 19.62 6.58 -3.93
N LEU A 94 19.53 5.42 -4.58
CA LEU A 94 18.83 5.27 -5.85
C LEU A 94 17.31 5.41 -5.66
N PRO A 95 16.58 5.95 -6.65
CA PRO A 95 15.12 5.96 -6.64
C PRO A 95 14.54 4.54 -6.53
N GLN A 96 13.38 4.39 -5.89
CA GLN A 96 12.71 3.09 -5.79
C GLN A 96 12.05 2.65 -7.11
N ASN A 97 11.61 3.63 -7.89
CA ASN A 97 10.91 3.45 -9.16
C ASN A 97 11.89 3.05 -10.27
N ARG A 98 11.61 1.93 -10.95
CA ARG A 98 12.42 1.39 -12.05
C ARG A 98 12.53 2.38 -13.22
N GLN A 99 11.47 3.13 -13.52
CA GLN A 99 11.47 4.10 -14.61
C GLN A 99 12.44 5.26 -14.30
N GLU A 100 12.43 5.75 -13.06
CA GLU A 100 13.34 6.80 -12.61
C GLU A 100 14.80 6.33 -12.60
N ILE A 101 15.08 5.08 -12.22
CA ILE A 101 16.43 4.51 -12.32
C ILE A 101 16.91 4.49 -13.78
N LYS A 102 16.04 4.12 -14.74
CA LYS A 102 16.40 4.15 -16.17
C LYS A 102 16.67 5.56 -16.67
N GLU A 103 15.86 6.53 -16.28
CA GLU A 103 16.05 7.95 -16.62
C GLU A 103 17.37 8.47 -16.05
N LEU A 104 17.65 8.22 -14.77
CA LEU A 104 18.91 8.57 -14.12
C LEU A 104 20.10 7.91 -14.81
N MET A 105 19.99 6.63 -15.17
CA MET A 105 21.03 5.91 -15.90
C MET A 105 21.30 6.54 -17.28
N ALA A 106 20.27 7.04 -17.97
CA ALA A 106 20.44 7.72 -19.26
C ALA A 106 21.24 9.03 -19.10
N GLU A 107 20.96 9.82 -18.07
CA GLU A 107 21.73 11.02 -17.75
C GLU A 107 23.16 10.67 -17.30
N ALA A 108 23.34 9.66 -16.46
CA ALA A 108 24.66 9.21 -16.03
C ALA A 108 25.54 8.76 -17.22
N LYS A 109 24.94 8.10 -18.23
CA LYS A 109 25.61 7.77 -19.49
C LYS A 109 25.96 9.02 -20.29
N TYR A 110 25.07 9.99 -20.37
CA TYR A 110 25.33 11.25 -21.07
C TYR A 110 26.52 12.01 -20.47
N TYR A 111 26.56 12.15 -19.14
CA TYR A 111 27.67 12.84 -18.44
C TYR A 111 28.93 11.96 -18.27
N LEU A 112 28.94 10.73 -18.80
CA LEU A 112 30.04 9.77 -18.71
C LEU A 112 30.45 9.40 -17.27
N ILE A 113 29.47 9.20 -16.39
CA ILE A 113 29.67 8.88 -14.98
C ILE A 113 29.60 7.35 -14.77
N GLN A 114 30.69 6.65 -15.08
CA GLN A 114 30.68 5.18 -15.15
C GLN A 114 30.27 4.50 -13.84
N GLY A 115 30.73 5.01 -12.68
CA GLY A 115 30.37 4.43 -11.39
C GLY A 115 28.86 4.47 -11.11
N LEU A 116 28.21 5.57 -11.46
CA LEU A 116 26.76 5.71 -11.34
C LEU A 116 25.99 4.84 -12.35
N VAL A 117 26.50 4.70 -13.58
CA VAL A 117 25.94 3.77 -14.57
C VAL A 117 25.94 2.34 -14.04
N ASN A 118 27.06 1.90 -13.45
CA ASN A 118 27.19 0.57 -12.88
C ASN A 118 26.21 0.37 -11.72
N MET A 119 26.09 1.33 -10.79
CA MET A 119 25.12 1.25 -9.69
C MET A 119 23.68 1.13 -10.19
N CYS A 120 23.28 1.92 -11.19
CA CYS A 120 21.95 1.82 -11.77
C CYS A 120 21.71 0.47 -12.47
N GLN A 121 22.72 -0.05 -13.17
CA GLN A 121 22.62 -1.33 -13.86
C GLN A 121 22.47 -2.50 -12.89
N SER A 122 23.25 -2.52 -11.80
CA SER A 122 23.11 -3.51 -10.72
C SER A 122 21.71 -3.46 -10.11
N ALA A 123 21.21 -2.26 -9.75
CA ALA A 123 19.87 -2.10 -9.20
C ALA A 123 18.73 -2.53 -10.15
N LEU A 124 18.94 -2.44 -11.47
CA LEU A 124 17.99 -2.92 -12.48
C LEU A 124 18.08 -4.44 -12.71
N GLN A 125 19.25 -5.04 -12.47
CA GLN A 125 19.48 -6.48 -12.59
C GLN A 125 18.92 -7.24 -11.39
N ASP A 126 19.13 -6.73 -10.17
CA ASP A 126 18.63 -7.31 -8.92
C ASP A 126 17.10 -7.45 -8.88
N LYS A 127 16.38 -6.61 -9.65
CA LYS A 127 14.91 -6.64 -9.74
C LYS A 127 14.35 -7.42 -10.95
N LYS A 128 15.19 -8.04 -11.79
CA LYS A 128 14.70 -8.81 -12.95
C LYS A 128 14.29 -10.25 -12.57
N ASP A 129 14.86 -10.78 -11.48
CA ASP A 129 14.58 -12.13 -10.97
C ASP A 129 13.87 -12.13 -9.60
N SER A 130 13.47 -10.97 -9.08
CA SER A 130 12.68 -10.92 -7.84
C SER A 130 11.23 -11.32 -8.12
N TYR A 131 10.86 -12.57 -7.85
CA TYR A 131 9.46 -12.99 -7.75
C TYR A 131 8.76 -12.08 -6.72
N GLN A 132 7.88 -11.20 -7.19
CA GLN A 132 7.03 -10.40 -6.31
C GLN A 132 5.72 -11.18 -6.13
N PRO A 133 5.47 -11.79 -4.96
CA PRO A 133 4.21 -12.48 -4.70
C PRO A 133 3.03 -11.53 -4.92
N VAL A 134 2.04 -11.97 -5.70
CA VAL A 134 0.85 -11.17 -6.04
C VAL A 134 -0.02 -10.90 -4.81
N CYS A 135 -0.06 -11.85 -3.86
CA CYS A 135 -0.81 -11.76 -2.61
C CYS A 135 0.12 -12.09 -1.44
N ASN A 136 0.22 -11.17 -0.48
CA ASN A 136 1.01 -11.33 0.73
C ASN A 136 0.08 -11.41 1.94
N ILE A 137 0.14 -12.53 2.66
CA ILE A 137 -0.67 -12.78 3.84
C ILE A 137 0.28 -12.83 5.04
N PRO A 138 0.34 -11.78 5.88
CA PRO A 138 1.12 -11.83 7.11
C PRO A 138 0.59 -12.91 8.06
N ILE A 139 1.52 -13.61 8.70
CA ILE A 139 1.27 -14.49 9.83
C ILE A 139 1.75 -13.75 11.07
N ILE A 140 0.87 -13.51 12.04
CA ILE A 140 1.24 -12.81 13.28
C ILE A 140 1.75 -13.79 14.33
N THR A 141 2.73 -13.33 15.11
CA THR A 141 3.37 -14.10 16.19
C THR A 141 3.32 -13.40 17.54
N SER A 142 2.72 -12.21 17.61
CA SER A 142 2.47 -11.51 18.87
C SER A 142 1.25 -10.57 18.78
N LEU A 143 0.64 -10.27 19.93
CA LEU A 143 -0.46 -9.30 20.02
C LEU A 143 -0.04 -7.89 19.57
N LYS A 144 1.23 -7.51 19.80
CA LYS A 144 1.76 -6.21 19.36
C LYS A 144 1.84 -6.10 17.83
N GLU A 145 2.12 -7.20 17.14
CA GLU A 145 2.09 -7.25 15.67
C GLU A 145 0.66 -7.13 15.15
N GLU A 146 -0.29 -7.80 15.81
CA GLU A 146 -1.71 -7.68 15.51
C GLU A 146 -2.19 -6.22 15.59
N GLU A 147 -2.00 -5.58 16.75
CA GLU A 147 -2.42 -4.19 16.99
C GLU A 147 -1.81 -3.26 15.95
N ARG A 148 -0.50 -3.37 15.71
CA ARG A 148 0.20 -2.55 14.72
C ARG A 148 -0.37 -2.74 13.30
N LEU A 149 -0.60 -3.97 12.87
CA LEU A 149 -1.12 -4.25 11.52
C LEU A 149 -2.54 -3.75 11.34
N ILE A 150 -3.38 -3.84 12.37
CA ILE A 150 -4.78 -3.40 12.32
C ILE A 150 -4.86 -1.87 12.36
N GLU A 151 -4.14 -1.22 13.27
CA GLU A 151 -4.19 0.25 13.44
C GLU A 151 -3.53 1.02 12.29
N SER A 152 -2.44 0.49 11.72
CA SER A 152 -1.75 1.14 10.60
C SER A 152 -2.37 0.85 9.23
N SER A 153 -3.32 -0.10 9.14
CA SER A 153 -3.94 -0.48 7.88
C SER A 153 -4.95 0.57 7.43
N THR A 154 -4.75 1.10 6.22
CA THR A 154 -5.76 1.90 5.52
C THR A 154 -6.87 1.06 4.88
N LYS A 155 -6.69 -0.26 4.87
CA LYS A 155 -7.64 -1.24 4.31
C LYS A 155 -8.43 -1.91 5.43
N PRO A 156 -9.68 -2.35 5.18
CA PRO A 156 -10.34 -3.30 6.08
C PRO A 156 -9.49 -4.55 6.26
N VAL A 157 -9.61 -5.18 7.42
CA VAL A 157 -8.80 -6.34 7.80
C VAL A 157 -9.69 -7.54 8.07
N VAL A 158 -9.33 -8.69 7.51
CA VAL A 158 -9.92 -9.99 7.83
C VAL A 158 -8.85 -10.88 8.42
N LYS A 159 -9.03 -11.29 9.67
CA LYS A 159 -8.10 -12.13 10.41
C LYS A 159 -8.72 -13.51 10.59
N LEU A 160 -7.99 -14.56 10.24
CA LEU A 160 -8.32 -15.94 10.60
C LEU A 160 -7.35 -16.42 11.68
N LEU A 161 -7.89 -16.70 12.85
CA LEU A 161 -7.23 -17.44 13.91
C LEU A 161 -7.54 -18.92 13.70
N TYR A 162 -6.51 -19.74 13.63
CA TYR A 162 -6.67 -21.20 13.63
C TYR A 162 -5.53 -21.87 14.40
N ASN A 163 -5.87 -22.79 15.29
CA ASN A 163 -4.92 -23.50 16.12
C ASN A 163 -5.19 -25.01 16.04
N ARG A 164 -4.58 -25.65 15.05
CA ARG A 164 -4.71 -27.11 14.83
C ARG A 164 -4.13 -27.94 15.97
N SER A 165 -3.13 -27.41 16.67
CA SER A 165 -2.43 -28.09 17.77
C SER A 165 -3.16 -28.05 19.11
N ASN A 166 -4.24 -27.26 19.23
CA ASN A 166 -4.98 -27.13 20.48
C ASN A 166 -5.78 -28.41 20.79
N ASN A 167 -5.12 -29.40 21.38
CA ASN A 167 -5.70 -30.69 21.78
C ASN A 167 -6.56 -30.61 23.04
N LYS A 168 -6.84 -29.41 23.58
CA LYS A 168 -7.63 -29.21 24.80
C LYS A 168 -9.08 -29.73 24.65
N TYR A 169 -9.53 -30.00 23.43
CA TYR A 169 -10.88 -30.45 23.15
C TYR A 169 -10.90 -31.67 22.22
N SER A 170 -11.80 -32.62 22.49
CA SER A 170 -11.96 -33.84 21.69
C SER A 170 -12.63 -33.53 20.35
N TYR A 171 -11.82 -33.44 19.29
CA TYR A 171 -12.29 -33.25 17.92
C TYR A 171 -12.95 -34.50 17.34
N THR A 172 -13.96 -34.30 16.49
CA THR A 172 -14.47 -35.34 15.59
C THR A 172 -13.74 -35.28 14.25
N SER A 173 -13.76 -36.34 13.45
CA SER A 173 -13.22 -36.32 12.07
C SER A 173 -13.77 -35.15 11.25
N ASN A 174 -15.09 -34.90 11.33
CA ASN A 174 -15.73 -33.76 10.67
C ASN A 174 -15.18 -32.38 11.10
N SER A 175 -14.60 -32.27 12.29
CA SER A 175 -14.04 -31.01 12.77
C SER A 175 -12.73 -30.66 12.05
N ASP A 176 -11.89 -31.64 11.71
CA ASP A 176 -10.67 -31.41 10.91
C ASP A 176 -11.06 -30.98 9.48
N ASP A 177 -12.05 -31.64 8.87
CA ASP A 177 -12.58 -31.25 7.56
C ASP A 177 -13.12 -29.81 7.56
N HIS A 178 -13.87 -29.41 8.59
CA HIS A 178 -14.39 -28.06 8.72
C HIS A 178 -13.28 -27.02 8.96
N LEU A 179 -12.24 -27.38 9.72
CA LEU A 179 -11.07 -26.50 9.90
C LEU A 179 -10.36 -26.26 8.56
N LEU A 180 -10.14 -27.32 7.77
CA LEU A 180 -9.54 -27.22 6.44
C LEU A 180 -10.39 -26.38 5.49
N LYS A 181 -11.73 -26.52 5.52
CA LYS A 181 -12.65 -25.67 4.74
C LYS A 181 -12.57 -24.19 5.13
N ASN A 182 -12.41 -23.87 6.42
CA ASN A 182 -12.18 -22.49 6.86
C ASN A 182 -10.86 -21.94 6.28
N ILE A 183 -9.78 -22.71 6.32
CA ILE A 183 -8.48 -22.31 5.76
C ILE A 183 -8.57 -22.10 4.24
N GLU A 184 -9.21 -23.04 3.52
CA GLU A 184 -9.40 -22.96 2.07
C GLU A 184 -10.24 -21.72 1.69
N LEU A 185 -11.32 -21.44 2.42
CA LEU A 185 -12.13 -20.25 2.20
C LEU A 185 -11.32 -18.96 2.42
N PHE A 186 -10.49 -18.91 3.45
CA PHE A 186 -9.62 -17.77 3.72
C PHE A 186 -8.66 -17.51 2.56
N ASP A 187 -8.01 -18.57 2.06
CA ASP A 187 -7.11 -18.45 0.93
C ASP A 187 -7.86 -17.98 -0.34
N LYS A 188 -9.07 -18.51 -0.61
CA LYS A 188 -9.92 -18.05 -1.73
C LYS A 188 -10.30 -16.57 -1.62
N LEU A 189 -10.71 -16.12 -0.42
CA LEU A 189 -11.11 -14.73 -0.19
C LEU A 189 -9.91 -13.79 -0.28
N SER A 190 -8.75 -14.18 0.24
CA SER A 190 -7.52 -13.39 0.16
C SER A 190 -7.06 -13.13 -1.27
N LEU A 191 -7.19 -14.14 -2.14
CA LEU A 191 -6.93 -13.99 -3.56
C LEU A 191 -7.97 -13.11 -4.26
N ARG A 192 -9.26 -13.31 -3.95
CA ARG A 192 -10.37 -12.59 -4.60
C ARG A 192 -10.40 -11.11 -4.26
N PHE A 193 -10.10 -10.74 -3.02
CA PHE A 193 -10.11 -9.37 -2.53
C PHE A 193 -8.70 -8.81 -2.32
N ASN A 194 -7.71 -9.40 -2.99
CA ASN A 194 -6.34 -8.94 -2.96
C ASN A 194 -6.24 -7.46 -3.35
N GLY A 195 -5.44 -6.70 -2.63
CA GLY A 195 -5.28 -5.27 -2.83
C GLY A 195 -6.37 -4.42 -2.18
N ARG A 196 -7.57 -4.97 -1.88
CA ARG A 196 -8.68 -4.24 -1.24
C ARG A 196 -8.78 -4.49 0.27
N VAL A 197 -8.59 -5.74 0.68
CA VAL A 197 -8.65 -6.17 2.08
C VAL A 197 -7.28 -6.69 2.50
N LEU A 198 -6.86 -6.37 3.73
CA LEU A 198 -5.69 -6.98 4.35
C LEU A 198 -6.12 -8.29 5.04
N PHE A 199 -5.58 -9.42 4.58
CA PHE A 199 -5.83 -10.73 5.19
C PHE A 199 -4.68 -11.10 6.13
N ILE A 200 -5.00 -11.57 7.33
CA ILE A 200 -4.00 -11.91 8.37
C ILE A 200 -4.28 -13.31 8.90
N LYS A 201 -3.23 -14.13 9.07
CA LYS A 201 -3.30 -15.41 9.78
C LYS A 201 -2.77 -15.26 11.20
N ASP A 202 -3.56 -15.69 12.17
CA ASP A 202 -3.25 -15.70 13.59
C ASP A 202 -3.06 -17.14 14.08
N VAL A 203 -1.84 -17.44 14.55
CA VAL A 203 -1.46 -18.78 15.03
C VAL A 203 -1.15 -18.79 16.53
N ILE A 204 -1.35 -17.67 17.22
CA ILE A 204 -1.01 -17.52 18.65
C ILE A 204 -2.22 -17.66 19.57
N GLY A 205 -3.42 -17.43 19.06
CA GLY A 205 -4.61 -17.42 19.89
C GLY A 205 -4.96 -18.77 20.53
N ASP A 206 -5.62 -18.69 21.69
CA ASP A 206 -6.08 -19.85 22.47
C ASP A 206 -7.35 -20.50 21.89
N GLU A 207 -8.03 -19.80 20.97
CA GLU A 207 -9.20 -20.31 20.27
C GLU A 207 -8.81 -21.34 19.20
N ILE A 208 -9.74 -22.21 18.83
CA ILE A 208 -9.46 -23.26 17.82
C ILE A 208 -9.57 -22.69 16.41
N CYS A 209 -10.65 -21.98 16.13
CA CYS A 209 -10.91 -21.36 14.84
C CYS A 209 -11.86 -20.17 15.02
N CYS A 210 -11.41 -18.99 14.63
CA CYS A 210 -12.17 -17.76 14.77
C CYS A 210 -11.84 -16.77 13.65
N TRP A 211 -12.87 -16.20 13.04
CA TRP A 211 -12.72 -15.12 12.07
C TRP A 211 -13.02 -13.78 12.74
N SER A 212 -12.14 -12.81 12.57
CA SER A 212 -12.31 -11.45 13.06
C SER A 212 -12.26 -10.45 11.92
N PHE A 213 -13.16 -9.49 11.96
CA PHE A 213 -13.40 -8.53 10.89
C PHE A 213 -13.20 -7.13 11.44
N TYR A 214 -12.39 -6.31 10.76
CA TYR A 214 -12.05 -4.97 11.21
C TYR A 214 -12.22 -3.96 10.08
N GLY A 215 -12.63 -2.75 10.46
CA GLY A 215 -12.69 -1.60 9.57
C GLY A 215 -12.22 -0.36 10.32
N GLN A 216 -11.41 0.47 9.66
CA GLN A 216 -10.88 1.72 10.25
C GLN A 216 -10.19 1.50 11.62
N GLY A 217 -9.40 0.42 11.73
CA GLY A 217 -8.68 0.05 12.95
C GLY A 217 -9.53 -0.53 14.09
N ARG A 218 -10.85 -0.67 13.90
CA ARG A 218 -11.79 -1.16 14.92
C ARG A 218 -12.35 -2.54 14.56
N LYS A 219 -12.58 -3.38 15.56
CA LYS A 219 -13.22 -4.69 15.37
C LYS A 219 -14.72 -4.50 15.14
N LEU A 220 -15.24 -5.02 14.02
CA LEU A 220 -16.64 -4.89 13.62
C LEU A 220 -17.44 -6.15 13.93
N ALA A 221 -16.85 -7.31 13.69
CA ALA A 221 -17.50 -8.59 13.88
C ALA A 221 -16.51 -9.70 14.21
N GLU A 222 -17.05 -10.78 14.76
CA GLU A 222 -16.34 -12.02 15.03
C GLU A 222 -17.26 -13.21 14.75
N VAL A 223 -16.74 -14.23 14.06
CA VAL A 223 -17.42 -15.50 13.84
C VAL A 223 -16.62 -16.59 14.53
N CYS A 224 -17.14 -17.08 15.64
CA CYS A 224 -16.56 -18.21 16.37
C CYS A 224 -16.97 -19.51 15.68
N CYS A 225 -16.00 -20.24 15.13
CA CYS A 225 -16.22 -21.48 14.39
C CYS A 225 -16.25 -22.72 15.30
N THR A 226 -16.55 -22.56 16.59
CA THR A 226 -16.57 -23.65 17.57
C THR A 226 -17.94 -23.76 18.22
N SER A 227 -18.40 -25.01 18.42
CA SER A 227 -19.61 -25.33 19.15
C SER A 227 -19.32 -26.39 20.22
N ILE A 228 -19.93 -26.27 21.40
CA ILE A 228 -19.79 -27.27 22.48
C ILE A 228 -21.01 -28.18 22.46
N VAL A 229 -20.76 -29.47 22.28
CA VAL A 229 -21.76 -30.54 22.33
C VAL A 229 -21.53 -31.38 23.58
N TYR A 230 -22.60 -31.59 24.34
CA TYR A 230 -22.57 -32.48 25.49
C TYR A 230 -22.89 -33.89 25.00
N ALA A 231 -21.87 -34.76 24.88
CA ALA A 231 -22.10 -36.18 24.72
C ALA A 231 -22.33 -36.82 26.10
N THR A 232 -22.93 -38.02 26.13
CA THR A 232 -23.28 -38.77 27.35
C THR A 232 -22.10 -39.00 28.29
N GLU A 233 -20.87 -39.00 27.77
CA GLU A 233 -19.66 -39.33 28.53
C GLU A 233 -18.69 -38.16 28.71
N LYS A 234 -18.60 -37.21 27.75
CA LYS A 234 -17.66 -36.07 27.79
C LYS A 234 -18.19 -34.86 27.02
N LYS A 235 -17.72 -33.66 27.40
CA LYS A 235 -17.87 -32.44 26.58
C LYS A 235 -17.01 -32.59 25.32
N GLN A 236 -17.62 -32.42 24.16
CA GLN A 236 -16.92 -32.38 22.87
C GLN A 236 -17.00 -30.97 22.29
N THR A 237 -15.89 -30.48 21.74
CA THR A 237 -15.90 -29.25 20.95
C THR A 237 -15.84 -29.63 19.49
N LYS A 238 -16.80 -29.14 18.72
CA LYS A 238 -16.85 -29.33 17.27
C LYS A 238 -16.43 -28.05 16.59
N VAL A 239 -15.64 -28.18 15.54
CA VAL A 239 -15.36 -27.08 14.62
C VAL A 239 -16.43 -27.06 13.56
N GLU A 240 -16.98 -25.88 13.32
CA GLU A 240 -18.05 -25.60 12.37
C GLU A 240 -17.50 -24.80 11.18
N PHE A 241 -18.17 -24.89 10.03
CA PHE A 241 -17.85 -24.11 8.84
C PHE A 241 -19.04 -23.24 8.42
N PRO A 242 -19.24 -22.07 9.07
CA PRO A 242 -20.35 -21.17 8.78
C PRO A 242 -20.08 -20.30 7.53
N GLU A 243 -19.90 -20.94 6.37
CA GLU A 243 -19.48 -20.32 5.10
C GLU A 243 -20.26 -19.05 4.76
N ALA A 244 -21.59 -19.12 4.78
CA ALA A 244 -22.45 -18.00 4.41
C ALA A 244 -22.23 -16.77 5.31
N ARG A 245 -21.99 -16.97 6.62
CA ARG A 245 -21.74 -15.88 7.57
C ARG A 245 -20.37 -15.26 7.37
N ILE A 246 -19.35 -16.09 7.14
CA ILE A 246 -17.99 -15.61 6.85
C ILE A 246 -17.99 -14.75 5.57
N TYR A 247 -18.72 -15.20 4.54
CA TYR A 247 -18.84 -14.48 3.29
C TYR A 247 -19.57 -13.14 3.46
N GLU A 248 -20.72 -13.14 4.16
CA GLU A 248 -21.48 -11.94 4.50
C GLU A 248 -20.63 -10.90 5.22
N GLU A 249 -19.89 -11.30 6.26
CA GLU A 249 -19.02 -10.40 7.01
C GLU A 249 -17.83 -9.88 6.18
N THR A 250 -17.28 -10.71 5.29
CA THR A 250 -16.21 -10.29 4.37
C THR A 250 -16.73 -9.23 3.39
N LEU A 251 -17.97 -9.33 2.91
CA LEU A 251 -18.58 -8.28 2.09
C LEU A 251 -18.86 -7.02 2.90
N ASN A 252 -19.31 -7.15 4.15
CA ASN A 252 -19.61 -6.02 5.02
C ASN A 252 -18.37 -5.17 5.33
N VAL A 253 -17.19 -5.76 5.47
CA VAL A 253 -15.97 -4.97 5.70
C VAL A 253 -15.56 -4.12 4.50
N LEU A 254 -15.99 -4.46 3.28
CA LEU A 254 -15.69 -3.66 2.08
C LEU A 254 -16.35 -2.28 2.13
N LEU A 255 -17.39 -2.10 2.95
CA LEU A 255 -18.01 -0.80 3.20
C LEU A 255 -17.06 0.19 3.91
N TYR A 256 -15.94 -0.29 4.44
CA TYR A 256 -14.95 0.49 5.19
C TYR A 256 -13.64 0.69 4.39
N GLU A 257 -13.63 0.45 3.07
CA GLU A 257 -12.47 0.67 2.20
C GLU A 257 -12.11 2.14 2.01
N THR A 258 -13.12 3.03 2.03
CA THR A 258 -12.91 4.47 1.87
C THR A 258 -12.82 5.12 3.25
N PRO A 259 -11.79 5.91 3.55
CA PRO A 259 -11.82 6.78 4.72
C PRO A 259 -13.06 7.67 4.60
N ARG A 260 -13.85 7.77 5.68
CA ARG A 260 -14.97 8.73 5.71
C ARG A 260 -14.37 10.12 5.49
N VAL A 261 -14.69 10.74 4.35
CA VAL A 261 -14.55 12.19 4.21
C VAL A 261 -15.39 12.80 5.33
N PRO A 262 -14.91 13.81 6.07
CA PRO A 262 -15.74 14.46 7.08
C PRO A 262 -17.02 14.95 6.41
N ASP A 263 -18.18 14.53 6.93
CA ASP A 263 -19.53 14.83 6.40
C ASP A 263 -19.85 16.32 6.25
N ASN A 264 -18.95 17.21 6.69
CA ASN A 264 -19.11 18.66 6.57
C ASN A 264 -19.41 19.11 5.13
N SER A 265 -18.83 18.46 4.12
CA SER A 265 -19.06 18.81 2.70
C SER A 265 -20.36 18.23 2.12
N LEU A 266 -20.93 17.17 2.71
CA LEU A 266 -22.24 16.62 2.30
C LEU A 266 -23.40 17.35 2.99
N LEU A 267 -23.22 17.77 4.25
CA LEU A 267 -24.18 18.61 4.99
C LEU A 267 -24.32 20.02 4.38
N GLU A 268 -23.25 20.58 3.81
CA GLU A 268 -23.34 21.86 3.08
C GLU A 268 -24.10 21.77 1.75
N ALA A 269 -24.15 20.59 1.12
CA ALA A 269 -24.84 20.39 -0.15
C ALA A 269 -26.37 20.27 0.00
N THR A 270 -26.85 19.82 1.16
CA THR A 270 -28.29 19.61 1.44
C THR A 270 -28.90 20.64 2.38
N SER A 271 -28.10 21.44 3.09
CA SER A 271 -28.58 22.44 4.08
C SER A 271 -29.23 23.70 3.49
N ARG A 272 -29.35 23.82 2.16
CA ARG A 272 -30.04 24.98 1.55
C ARG A 272 -31.55 24.84 1.42
N SER A 273 -32.19 23.80 1.94
CA SER A 273 -33.65 23.77 2.02
C SER A 273 -34.16 22.91 3.17
N HIS A 274 -35.00 23.55 3.99
CA HIS A 274 -35.91 22.99 5.01
C HIS A 274 -35.39 22.85 6.45
N SER A 275 -35.73 23.89 7.19
CA SER A 275 -36.13 23.92 8.59
C SER A 275 -37.02 22.75 9.04
N GLN A 276 -36.77 22.30 10.28
CA GLN A 276 -37.57 21.43 11.16
C GLN A 276 -37.72 19.95 10.78
N ALA A 277 -37.04 19.07 11.53
CA ALA A 277 -37.52 17.73 11.87
C ALA A 277 -36.77 17.15 13.10
N SER A 278 -37.47 16.32 13.85
CA SER A 278 -37.21 15.65 15.15
C SER A 278 -35.90 14.81 15.21
N PRO A 279 -35.47 14.31 16.41
CA PRO A 279 -34.26 13.48 16.51
C PRO A 279 -34.48 12.20 15.68
N SER A 280 -33.67 12.04 14.65
CA SER A 280 -33.83 11.00 13.64
C SER A 280 -33.28 9.66 14.13
N GLU A 281 -33.87 8.59 13.60
CA GLU A 281 -33.49 7.18 13.72
C GLU A 281 -32.00 6.91 13.37
N ASP A 282 -31.29 7.93 12.87
CA ASP A 282 -29.87 7.91 12.54
C ASP A 282 -28.96 7.75 13.77
N GLU A 283 -29.30 8.35 14.93
CA GLU A 283 -28.48 8.21 16.15
C GLU A 283 -28.51 6.77 16.70
N GLU A 284 -29.69 6.11 16.75
CA GLU A 284 -29.80 4.70 17.14
C GLU A 284 -29.09 3.78 16.13
N THR A 285 -29.18 4.08 14.83
CA THR A 285 -28.48 3.33 13.77
C THR A 285 -26.96 3.49 13.88
N PHE A 286 -26.48 4.63 14.36
CA PHE A 286 -25.06 4.91 14.58
C PHE A 286 -24.51 4.16 15.81
N GLU A 287 -25.25 4.14 16.93
CA GLU A 287 -24.88 3.36 18.12
C GLU A 287 -24.90 1.84 17.89
N LEU A 288 -25.83 1.35 17.06
CA LEU A 288 -25.90 -0.06 16.66
C LEU A 288 -24.69 -0.51 15.81
N ARG A 289 -24.06 0.42 15.07
CA ARG A 289 -22.89 0.14 14.22
C ARG A 289 -21.57 0.09 14.98
N ASP A 290 -21.50 0.64 16.18
CA ASP A 290 -20.27 0.64 17.01
C ASP A 290 -20.14 -0.64 17.87
N ARG A 291 -21.18 -1.47 17.95
CA ARG A 291 -21.13 -2.74 18.70
C ARG A 291 -20.50 -3.86 17.86
N VAL A 292 -19.50 -4.53 18.46
CA VAL A 292 -18.89 -5.74 17.87
C VAL A 292 -19.95 -6.84 17.73
N ARG A 293 -20.24 -7.25 16.50
CA ARG A 293 -21.20 -8.32 16.20
C ARG A 293 -20.55 -9.68 16.45
N ARG A 294 -20.90 -10.35 17.55
CA ARG A 294 -20.40 -11.70 17.89
C ARG A 294 -21.36 -12.77 17.39
N ILE A 295 -20.90 -13.57 16.41
CA ILE A 295 -21.69 -14.59 15.74
C ILE A 295 -21.22 -15.96 16.23
N HIS A 296 -22.12 -16.67 16.91
CA HIS A 296 -21.92 -18.06 17.33
C HIS A 296 -22.73 -18.99 16.42
N VAL A 297 -22.14 -20.10 16.00
CA VAL A 297 -22.86 -21.12 15.23
C VAL A 297 -23.94 -21.75 16.13
N LYS A 298 -25.21 -21.70 15.71
CA LYS A 298 -26.35 -22.20 16.51
C LYS A 298 -26.18 -23.70 16.82
N ARG A 299 -26.49 -24.09 18.06
CA ARG A 299 -26.64 -25.50 18.45
C ARG A 299 -27.87 -26.07 17.76
N TYR A 300 -27.70 -26.98 16.81
CA TYR A 300 -28.79 -27.90 16.47
C TYR A 300 -28.84 -28.97 17.57
N SER A 301 -29.79 -28.82 18.49
CA SER A 301 -30.19 -29.91 19.38
C SER A 301 -30.93 -30.94 18.53
N THR A 302 -30.34 -32.10 18.29
CA THR A 302 -30.95 -33.18 17.49
C THR A 302 -32.03 -33.94 18.28
N TYR A 303 -32.87 -33.25 19.05
CA TYR A 303 -33.88 -33.86 19.94
C TYR A 303 -35.32 -33.40 19.71
N ASP A 304 -35.64 -32.77 18.58
CA ASP A 304 -37.00 -32.32 18.28
C ASP A 304 -37.54 -32.89 16.96
N ASP A 305 -37.40 -34.21 16.78
CA ASP A 305 -38.11 -34.94 15.71
C ASP A 305 -38.69 -36.27 16.23
N ARG A 306 -39.32 -36.24 17.41
CA ARG A 306 -40.32 -37.26 17.76
C ARG A 306 -41.67 -36.81 17.25
N GLN A 307 -42.08 -37.40 16.13
CA GLN A 307 -43.48 -37.41 15.69
C GLN A 307 -44.37 -37.83 16.86
N LEU A 308 -45.17 -36.89 17.37
CA LEU A 308 -46.30 -37.17 18.25
C LEU A 308 -47.40 -37.82 17.41
N GLY A 309 -47.22 -39.11 17.12
CA GLY A 309 -48.29 -39.98 16.66
C GLY A 309 -49.21 -40.32 17.83
N HIS A 310 -50.31 -39.59 17.96
CA HIS A 310 -51.49 -40.03 18.71
C HIS A 310 -51.96 -41.37 18.11
N GLN A 311 -51.81 -42.47 18.84
CA GLN A 311 -52.66 -43.64 18.67
C GLN A 311 -53.46 -43.84 19.94
N SER A 312 -54.73 -43.47 19.82
CA SER A 312 -55.83 -43.78 20.71
C SER A 312 -55.93 -45.28 20.95
N ALA A 313 -55.94 -45.65 22.23
CA ALA A 313 -56.34 -46.98 22.68
C ALA A 313 -57.81 -47.24 22.28
N HIS A 314 -58.04 -48.31 21.54
CA HIS A 314 -59.33 -49.01 21.57
C HIS A 314 -59.14 -50.32 22.32
N ARG A 315 -59.81 -50.43 23.47
CA ARG A 315 -60.26 -51.70 24.03
C ARG A 315 -61.40 -52.18 23.15
N ASP A 316 -61.32 -53.43 22.71
CA ASP A 316 -62.30 -54.50 22.94
C ASP A 316 -61.65 -55.85 22.65
#